data_AF-W5TCK9-F1
#
_entry.id   AF-W5TCK9-F1
#
_cell.length_a   1.000
_cell.length_b   1.000
_cell.length_c   1.000
_cell.angle_alpha   90.00
_cell.angle_beta   90.00
_cell.angle_gamma   90.00
#
_symmetry.space_group_name_H-M   'P 1'
#
loop_
_entity.id
_entity.type
_entity.pdbx_description
1 polymer ?
#
loop_
_entity_poly.entity_id
_entity_poly.type
_entity_poly.pdbx_seq_one_letter_code
_entity_poly.pdbx_strand_id
1 'polypeptide(L)'
;MTRTENRARYPHQDDPSSNRCASRFRRGRGQLLHRRRIRRGALIGLVALPVTGGTVIAFALSASGGSAPRNASYEAVAGPGHGRGMSQDGAFDQAAGGATADSILQHYYPGAQLGTIAPTTVRVRLTVYDNETLDVYSDSGLTVAGRRVVAGQAAHLTPTPDGGANVVVTIGCDGDVLWQGSTDDPWAYPVDPGSDRPAAEQLKVCDGSGFRGALGVTEDNGAPVTVNQLDVDDYLQGVVPAEMQANWADKGAAEALRAQAIAARSYALAEHRYPYAQTCDTTDCQMYPGTDKEDPRAADAVHSTAGQVLLRDGRILRTEYSAAPGGGQPIDIATLEVGPAPAQLQSIPVPAAPVPAAPTPVDPEKAVRASTVIDTKYAESGGAAGPLGDPMGPESLLPGRGGTFRLYRGGVIIATPTLGAQIVDYARLLQLAPGATRSAGPDAADRVTPGDTPAPGTAATPTPPGTSAAQVATGRPDAAGAESAEQPPTDPPAAGVAPDHTASDPVAGPQPGE
;
A
#
# COMPACT_ATOMS: atom_id res chain seq x y z
N MET A 1 -59.55 15.47 -43.75
CA MET A 1 -59.81 15.82 -42.34
C MET A 1 -58.56 16.55 -41.84
N THR A 2 -58.51 17.78 -41.32
CA THR A 2 -59.34 18.51 -40.30
C THR A 2 -59.24 17.86 -38.91
N ARG A 3 -58.95 18.57 -37.80
CA ARG A 3 -58.96 20.04 -37.58
C ARG A 3 -58.21 20.50 -36.28
N THR A 4 -57.56 21.68 -36.33
CA THR A 4 -57.36 22.74 -35.29
C THR A 4 -56.72 22.51 -33.90
N GLU A 5 -56.04 23.56 -33.41
CA GLU A 5 -55.59 23.77 -32.02
C GLU A 5 -56.71 24.35 -31.10
N ASN A 6 -56.52 24.38 -29.76
CA ASN A 6 -56.23 25.63 -28.99
C ASN A 6 -56.22 25.53 -27.43
N ARG A 7 -55.05 25.78 -26.83
CA ARG A 7 -54.72 26.80 -25.79
C ARG A 7 -55.76 27.33 -24.75
N ALA A 8 -55.53 27.03 -23.46
CA ALA A 8 -55.75 27.89 -22.25
C ALA A 8 -55.03 27.23 -21.04
N ARG A 9 -54.65 27.83 -19.89
CA ARG A 9 -54.30 29.17 -19.33
C ARG A 9 -54.81 29.28 -17.86
N TYR A 10 -53.90 29.11 -16.89
CA TYR A 10 -53.95 29.62 -15.50
C TYR A 10 -55.00 29.00 -14.52
N PRO A 11 -54.87 29.15 -13.17
CA PRO A 11 -53.96 30.05 -12.43
C PRO A 11 -52.99 29.42 -11.40
N HIS A 12 -52.15 30.30 -10.82
CA HIS A 12 -51.24 30.10 -9.68
C HIS A 12 -51.93 30.22 -8.31
N GLN A 13 -51.32 29.61 -7.28
CA GLN A 13 -51.18 30.05 -5.88
C GLN A 13 -49.94 29.26 -5.33
N ASP A 14 -48.85 29.87 -4.86
CA ASP A 14 -48.61 30.68 -3.64
C ASP A 14 -48.48 29.78 -2.36
N ASP A 15 -47.45 29.83 -1.51
CA ASP A 15 -46.19 30.61 -1.53
C ASP A 15 -44.99 29.84 -0.83
N PRO A 16 -44.13 30.33 0.11
CA PRO A 16 -42.67 30.23 -0.07
C PRO A 16 -41.90 29.35 0.94
N SER A 17 -40.64 28.98 0.60
CA SER A 17 -39.42 29.47 1.31
C SER A 17 -38.12 28.68 1.01
N SER A 18 -37.19 29.27 0.24
CA SER A 18 -35.76 28.88 0.23
C SER A 18 -34.86 29.91 -0.46
N ASN A 19 -34.52 31.01 0.23
CA ASN A 19 -33.57 32.00 -0.29
C ASN A 19 -32.22 31.90 0.44
N ARG A 20 -31.23 31.35 -0.28
CA ARG A 20 -29.80 31.70 -0.32
C ARG A 20 -29.14 32.21 0.98
N CYS A 21 -28.01 31.59 1.34
CA CYS A 21 -26.86 32.37 1.77
C CYS A 21 -25.55 31.79 1.22
N ALA A 22 -24.85 32.57 0.39
CA ALA A 22 -23.47 32.33 0.00
C ALA A 22 -22.65 33.51 0.50
N SER A 23 -21.60 33.25 1.28
CA SER A 23 -20.74 34.29 1.86
C SER A 23 -19.28 34.08 1.46
N ARG A 24 -18.59 35.19 1.18
CA ARG A 24 -17.26 35.19 0.53
C ARG A 24 -16.14 35.11 1.56
N PHE A 25 -15.08 34.37 1.23
CA PHE A 25 -13.78 34.51 1.90
C PHE A 25 -13.24 35.94 1.80
N ARG A 26 -12.64 36.44 2.90
CA ARG A 26 -11.73 37.60 2.88
C ARG A 26 -10.63 37.41 3.92
N ARG A 27 -9.38 37.70 3.52
CA ARG A 27 -8.20 37.66 4.42
C ARG A 27 -8.25 38.81 5.44
N GLY A 28 -7.79 38.55 6.66
CA GLY A 28 -7.51 39.55 7.70
C GLY A 28 -6.43 39.03 8.65
N ARG A 29 -5.49 39.89 9.07
CA ARG A 29 -4.41 39.53 10.01
C ARG A 29 -4.91 39.64 11.46
N GLY A 30 -4.47 38.72 12.33
CA GLY A 30 -4.98 38.61 13.70
C GLY A 30 -4.38 39.57 14.72
N GLN A 31 -4.83 39.47 15.97
CA GLN A 31 -4.14 40.02 17.14
C GLN A 31 -4.47 39.26 18.44
N LEU A 32 -3.68 39.57 19.47
CA LEU A 32 -3.44 38.81 20.70
C LEU A 32 -4.54 38.87 21.80
N LEU A 33 -4.51 37.85 22.67
CA LEU A 33 -4.83 37.86 24.12
C LEU A 33 -6.23 38.30 24.62
N HIS A 34 -6.95 37.38 25.28
CA HIS A 34 -6.98 37.38 26.75
C HIS A 34 -7.52 36.08 27.39
N ARG A 35 -6.92 35.66 28.52
CA ARG A 35 -7.52 34.67 29.44
C ARG A 35 -8.55 35.35 30.36
N ARG A 36 -9.70 34.72 30.60
CA ARG A 36 -10.55 34.99 31.77
C ARG A 36 -10.88 33.71 32.53
N ARG A 37 -10.40 33.60 33.77
CA ARG A 37 -10.91 32.64 34.76
C ARG A 37 -12.26 33.14 35.27
N ILE A 38 -13.24 32.26 35.42
CA ILE A 38 -14.46 32.53 36.19
C ILE A 38 -14.50 31.53 37.36
N ARG A 39 -14.52 32.05 38.59
CA ARG A 39 -14.86 31.26 39.77
C ARG A 39 -16.37 31.29 39.96
N ARG A 40 -16.98 30.14 40.29
CA ARG A 40 -18.26 30.08 40.99
C ARG A 40 -18.09 29.12 42.16
N GLY A 41 -18.41 29.58 43.36
CA GLY A 41 -18.60 28.72 44.52
C GLY A 41 -20.09 28.72 44.89
N ALA A 42 -20.52 27.68 45.58
CA ALA A 42 -21.82 27.61 46.24
C ALA A 42 -21.58 27.02 47.63
N LEU A 43 -22.18 27.61 48.66
CA LEU A 43 -22.25 27.00 49.98
C LEU A 43 -23.43 26.02 50.01
N ILE A 44 -23.28 24.90 50.72
CA ILE A 44 -24.39 24.11 51.24
C ILE A 44 -24.15 23.97 52.75
N GLY A 45 -25.21 24.24 53.54
CA GLY A 45 -25.16 24.20 55.00
C GLY A 45 -25.23 22.78 55.56
N LEU A 46 -24.76 22.62 56.79
CA LEU A 46 -24.62 21.33 57.48
C LEU A 46 -25.76 21.11 58.49
N VAL A 47 -26.41 19.94 58.43
CA VAL A 47 -27.20 19.37 59.54
C VAL A 47 -26.93 17.87 59.58
N ALA A 48 -26.64 17.34 60.76
CA ALA A 48 -26.52 15.91 61.01
C ALA A 48 -27.12 15.57 62.39
N LEU A 49 -27.86 14.46 62.47
CA LEU A 49 -28.22 13.78 63.72
C LEU A 49 -28.37 12.27 63.41
N PRO A 50 -27.81 11.37 64.25
CA PRO A 50 -27.93 9.92 64.04
C PRO A 50 -29.18 9.34 64.70
N VAL A 51 -29.66 8.21 64.20
CA VAL A 51 -30.60 7.32 64.91
C VAL A 51 -30.04 5.89 64.88
N THR A 52 -30.13 5.22 66.02
CA THR A 52 -29.57 3.90 66.29
C THR A 52 -30.39 2.75 65.69
N GLY A 53 -29.68 1.72 65.21
CA GLY A 53 -30.02 0.29 65.28
C GLY A 53 -31.46 -0.17 65.11
N GLY A 54 -31.73 -0.92 64.03
CA GLY A 54 -32.97 -1.68 63.87
C GLY A 54 -32.90 -2.68 62.70
N THR A 55 -32.63 -3.94 63.00
CA THR A 55 -32.65 -5.02 62.00
C THR A 55 -34.09 -5.33 61.61
N VAL A 56 -34.46 -5.10 60.34
CA VAL A 56 -35.78 -5.49 59.80
C VAL A 56 -35.58 -6.36 58.57
N ILE A 57 -35.74 -7.67 58.75
CA ILE A 57 -35.88 -8.62 57.63
C ILE A 57 -37.36 -8.68 57.29
N ALA A 58 -37.74 -8.21 56.11
CA ALA A 58 -39.08 -8.31 55.57
C ALA A 58 -39.03 -8.97 54.19
N PHE A 59 -39.44 -10.25 54.11
CA PHE A 59 -39.58 -10.96 52.84
C PHE A 59 -40.92 -10.60 52.20
N ALA A 60 -40.90 -10.18 50.93
CA ALA A 60 -42.10 -10.03 50.11
C ALA A 60 -41.79 -10.48 48.67
N LEU A 61 -42.34 -11.62 48.25
CA LEU A 61 -42.32 -12.04 46.86
C LEU A 61 -43.40 -11.29 46.09
N SER A 62 -43.06 -10.78 44.91
CA SER A 62 -44.00 -10.53 43.80
C SER A 62 -43.23 -10.55 42.48
N ALA A 63 -43.88 -11.03 41.42
CA ALA A 63 -43.22 -11.40 40.17
C ALA A 63 -43.50 -10.43 39.02
N SER A 64 -42.76 -10.62 37.91
CA SER A 64 -42.98 -10.07 36.56
C SER A 64 -42.99 -8.54 36.42
N GLY A 65 -41.99 -8.03 35.68
CA GLY A 65 -41.87 -6.61 35.36
C GLY A 65 -40.70 -6.35 34.40
N GLY A 66 -40.79 -6.90 33.19
CA GLY A 66 -39.74 -6.79 32.17
C GLY A 66 -39.36 -5.34 31.90
N SER A 67 -38.19 -4.93 32.40
CA SER A 67 -37.72 -3.55 32.38
C SER A 67 -36.39 -3.50 31.64
N ALA A 68 -36.44 -3.24 30.33
CA ALA A 68 -35.24 -2.94 29.56
C ALA A 68 -34.54 -1.72 30.21
N PRO A 69 -33.20 -1.74 30.37
CA PRO A 69 -32.46 -0.61 30.92
C PRO A 69 -32.61 0.58 29.98
N ARG A 70 -33.40 1.58 30.41
CA ARG A 70 -33.59 2.81 29.64
C ARG A 70 -32.31 3.63 29.66
N ASN A 71 -31.88 4.09 28.50
CA ASN A 71 -30.86 5.12 28.33
C ASN A 71 -29.55 4.80 29.07
N ALA A 72 -28.83 3.77 28.62
CA ALA A 72 -27.39 3.79 28.77
C ALA A 72 -26.88 5.09 28.11
N SER A 73 -26.41 6.04 28.92
CA SER A 73 -25.88 7.31 28.42
C SER A 73 -24.57 7.02 27.71
N TYR A 74 -24.61 7.01 26.37
CA TYR A 74 -23.44 6.77 25.57
C TYR A 74 -22.38 7.86 25.80
N GLU A 75 -21.35 7.54 26.58
CA GLU A 75 -20.22 8.43 26.82
C GLU A 75 -19.25 8.33 25.65
N ALA A 76 -19.14 9.42 24.88
CA ALA A 76 -18.23 9.51 23.75
C ALA A 76 -16.78 9.41 24.23
N VAL A 77 -16.06 8.41 23.72
CA VAL A 77 -14.75 8.04 24.21
C VAL A 77 -13.71 9.00 23.63
N ALA A 78 -13.20 9.90 24.47
CA ALA A 78 -12.38 11.02 24.03
C ALA A 78 -10.98 10.59 23.56
N GLY A 79 -10.79 10.49 22.24
CA GLY A 79 -9.49 10.27 21.59
C GLY A 79 -9.60 10.31 20.06
N PRO A 80 -8.48 10.20 19.32
CA PRO A 80 -8.48 9.96 17.88
C PRO A 80 -9.23 8.69 17.50
N GLY A 81 -9.76 8.66 16.27
CA GLY A 81 -10.67 7.64 15.76
C GLY A 81 -12.14 8.04 15.90
N HIS A 82 -13.02 7.04 15.89
CA HIS A 82 -14.48 7.19 15.81
C HIS A 82 -15.18 7.82 17.03
N GLY A 83 -14.43 8.06 18.11
CA GLY A 83 -14.97 8.40 19.43
C GLY A 83 -15.80 7.30 20.10
N ARG A 84 -15.80 6.05 19.58
CA ARG A 84 -16.63 4.94 20.08
C ARG A 84 -16.10 3.54 19.72
N GLY A 85 -16.65 2.54 20.40
CA GLY A 85 -16.38 1.12 20.22
C GLY A 85 -15.07 0.66 20.88
N MET A 86 -14.25 -0.14 20.19
CA MET A 86 -13.03 -0.71 20.80
C MET A 86 -12.01 0.37 21.18
N SER A 87 -11.54 0.32 22.43
CA SER A 87 -10.38 1.10 22.87
C SER A 87 -9.10 0.40 22.43
N GLN A 88 -8.21 1.12 21.74
CA GLN A 88 -6.92 0.60 21.30
C GLN A 88 -5.96 0.47 22.50
N ASP A 89 -5.86 1.51 23.35
CA ASP A 89 -5.07 1.46 24.58
C ASP A 89 -5.57 0.36 25.54
N GLY A 90 -6.88 0.16 25.62
CA GLY A 90 -7.48 -0.90 26.43
C GLY A 90 -7.36 -2.30 25.82
N ALA A 91 -7.35 -2.43 24.49
CA ALA A 91 -6.99 -3.67 23.82
C ALA A 91 -5.51 -4.03 24.06
N PHE A 92 -4.61 -3.04 24.10
CA PHE A 92 -3.21 -3.23 24.51
C PHE A 92 -3.10 -3.75 25.95
N ASP A 93 -3.72 -3.06 26.92
CA ASP A 93 -3.66 -3.46 28.33
C ASP A 93 -4.25 -4.87 28.55
N GLN A 94 -5.34 -5.21 27.87
CA GLN A 94 -5.93 -6.56 27.92
C GLN A 94 -5.03 -7.61 27.28
N ALA A 95 -4.46 -7.35 26.10
CA ALA A 95 -3.57 -8.29 25.42
C ALA A 95 -2.25 -8.52 26.20
N ALA A 96 -1.66 -7.46 26.74
CA ALA A 96 -0.50 -7.54 27.64
C ALA A 96 -0.83 -8.27 28.95
N GLY A 97 -2.10 -8.21 29.40
CA GLY A 97 -2.65 -9.04 30.48
C GLY A 97 -2.95 -10.49 30.10
N GLY A 98 -2.73 -10.90 28.84
CA GLY A 98 -2.93 -12.27 28.35
C GLY A 98 -4.30 -12.56 27.73
N ALA A 99 -5.12 -11.54 27.44
CA ALA A 99 -6.39 -11.73 26.72
C ALA A 99 -6.15 -12.02 25.23
N THR A 100 -6.96 -12.92 24.66
CA THR A 100 -6.98 -13.19 23.22
C THR A 100 -7.78 -12.13 22.45
N ALA A 101 -7.55 -12.05 21.14
CA ALA A 101 -8.32 -11.18 20.23
C ALA A 101 -9.82 -11.38 20.39
N ASP A 102 -10.29 -12.64 20.39
CA ASP A 102 -11.69 -13.01 20.63
C ASP A 102 -12.22 -12.48 21.97
N SER A 103 -11.40 -12.49 23.03
CA SER A 103 -11.80 -12.00 24.35
C SER A 103 -11.88 -10.47 24.39
N ILE A 104 -10.95 -9.78 23.73
CA ILE A 104 -10.92 -8.32 23.60
C ILE A 104 -12.14 -7.86 22.79
N LEU A 105 -12.43 -8.53 21.68
CA LEU A 105 -13.59 -8.26 20.83
C LEU A 105 -14.92 -8.53 21.55
N GLN A 106 -15.03 -9.62 22.31
CA GLN A 106 -16.20 -9.89 23.15
C GLN A 106 -16.37 -8.87 24.29
N HIS A 107 -15.28 -8.31 24.82
CA HIS A 107 -15.34 -7.22 25.79
C HIS A 107 -15.91 -5.95 25.15
N TYR A 108 -15.37 -5.50 24.01
CA TYR A 108 -15.78 -4.23 23.42
C TYR A 108 -17.09 -4.29 22.63
N TYR A 109 -17.42 -5.43 22.02
CA TYR A 109 -18.62 -5.64 21.21
C TYR A 109 -19.49 -6.81 21.77
N PRO A 110 -19.99 -6.69 23.02
CA PRO A 110 -20.70 -7.77 23.71
C PRO A 110 -21.93 -8.26 22.91
N GLY A 111 -21.94 -9.55 22.59
CA GLY A 111 -22.98 -10.20 21.80
C GLY A 111 -22.70 -10.30 20.30
N ALA A 112 -21.60 -9.70 19.81
CA ALA A 112 -21.14 -9.91 18.44
C ALA A 112 -20.61 -11.35 18.27
N GLN A 113 -20.78 -11.91 17.08
CA GLN A 113 -20.39 -13.28 16.74
C GLN A 113 -19.20 -13.24 15.77
N LEU A 114 -18.19 -14.06 16.00
CA LEU A 114 -17.10 -14.22 15.03
C LEU A 114 -17.61 -15.00 13.82
N GLY A 115 -17.34 -14.49 12.63
CA GLY A 115 -17.67 -15.09 11.34
C GLY A 115 -16.48 -15.05 10.38
N THR A 116 -16.67 -15.62 9.19
CA THR A 116 -15.63 -15.72 8.16
C THR A 116 -16.18 -15.35 6.79
N ILE A 117 -15.37 -14.67 5.99
CA ILE A 117 -15.63 -14.31 4.59
C ILE A 117 -14.68 -15.07 3.65
N ALA A 118 -15.01 -15.14 2.36
CA ALA A 118 -14.04 -15.45 1.32
C ALA A 118 -13.18 -14.20 1.00
N PRO A 119 -12.02 -14.34 0.31
CA PRO A 119 -11.28 -13.19 -0.23
C PRO A 119 -12.22 -12.21 -0.94
N THR A 120 -12.15 -10.95 -0.54
CA THR A 120 -13.16 -9.92 -0.84
C THR A 120 -12.46 -8.60 -1.07
N THR A 121 -12.70 -8.03 -2.25
CA THR A 121 -12.19 -6.72 -2.65
C THR A 121 -12.97 -5.57 -2.02
N VAL A 122 -12.25 -4.59 -1.49
CA VAL A 122 -12.78 -3.27 -1.10
C VAL A 122 -12.35 -2.19 -2.08
N ARG A 123 -13.10 -1.09 -2.11
CA ARG A 123 -12.71 0.16 -2.78
C ARG A 123 -12.58 1.28 -1.76
N VAL A 124 -11.47 2.02 -1.87
CA VAL A 124 -11.08 3.11 -0.97
C VAL A 124 -10.96 4.38 -1.79
N ARG A 125 -11.67 5.45 -1.41
CA ARG A 125 -11.42 6.80 -1.94
C ARG A 125 -10.11 7.32 -1.36
N LEU A 126 -9.16 7.67 -2.21
CA LEU A 126 -7.89 8.29 -1.82
C LEU A 126 -8.02 9.82 -1.88
N THR A 127 -8.58 10.42 -0.83
CA THR A 127 -8.93 11.85 -0.79
C THR A 127 -7.72 12.77 -0.93
N VAL A 128 -6.51 12.28 -0.63
CA VAL A 128 -5.25 13.01 -0.87
C VAL A 128 -4.92 13.20 -2.36
N TYR A 129 -5.53 12.40 -3.26
CA TYR A 129 -5.37 12.46 -4.71
C TYR A 129 -6.69 12.81 -5.44
N ASP A 130 -7.58 13.54 -4.78
CA ASP A 130 -8.80 14.07 -5.40
C ASP A 130 -8.56 15.41 -6.11
N ASN A 131 -9.35 15.69 -7.16
CA ASN A 131 -9.31 16.88 -8.01
C ASN A 131 -8.10 17.01 -8.95
N GLU A 132 -7.22 15.99 -8.99
CA GLU A 132 -6.01 15.95 -9.81
C GLU A 132 -6.04 14.77 -10.79
N THR A 133 -5.01 14.62 -11.63
CA THR A 133 -4.85 13.45 -12.51
C THR A 133 -4.26 12.29 -11.70
N LEU A 134 -4.72 11.05 -11.93
CA LEU A 134 -4.05 9.89 -11.35
C LEU A 134 -2.79 9.58 -12.17
N ASP A 135 -1.66 10.06 -11.66
CA ASP A 135 -0.34 9.87 -12.24
C ASP A 135 0.33 8.67 -11.55
N VAL A 136 0.40 7.53 -12.23
CA VAL A 136 0.74 6.22 -11.65
C VAL A 136 1.83 5.48 -12.42
N TYR A 137 2.76 4.86 -11.69
CA TYR A 137 3.83 4.02 -12.23
C TYR A 137 4.04 2.75 -11.38
N SER A 138 4.98 1.90 -11.78
CA SER A 138 5.46 0.77 -10.97
C SER A 138 6.85 0.35 -11.43
N ASP A 139 7.68 -0.17 -10.52
CA ASP A 139 9.07 -0.56 -10.82
C ASP A 139 9.13 -1.78 -11.77
N SER A 140 8.09 -2.61 -11.77
CA SER A 140 7.87 -3.75 -12.69
C SER A 140 7.00 -3.38 -13.90
N GLY A 141 6.52 -2.13 -13.99
CA GLY A 141 5.51 -1.68 -14.94
C GLY A 141 4.07 -2.02 -14.52
N LEU A 142 3.09 -1.61 -15.33
CA LEU A 142 1.65 -1.74 -15.04
C LEU A 142 0.87 -1.96 -16.35
N THR A 143 -0.44 -2.20 -16.29
CA THR A 143 -1.30 -2.30 -17.48
C THR A 143 -2.47 -1.33 -17.37
N VAL A 144 -2.71 -0.51 -18.39
CA VAL A 144 -3.79 0.49 -18.45
C VAL A 144 -4.34 0.54 -19.86
N ALA A 145 -5.66 0.72 -20.06
CA ALA A 145 -6.28 0.75 -21.38
C ALA A 145 -5.90 -0.45 -22.30
N GLY A 146 -5.73 -1.65 -21.70
CA GLY A 146 -5.25 -2.86 -22.39
C GLY A 146 -3.78 -2.85 -22.84
N ARG A 147 -3.01 -1.81 -22.49
CA ARG A 147 -1.60 -1.60 -22.85
C ARG A 147 -0.68 -1.85 -21.65
N ARG A 148 0.35 -2.68 -21.83
CA ARG A 148 1.47 -2.79 -20.90
C ARG A 148 2.33 -1.52 -20.95
N VAL A 149 2.44 -0.85 -19.81
CA VAL A 149 3.42 0.19 -19.48
C VAL A 149 4.59 -0.51 -18.77
N VAL A 150 5.82 -0.13 -19.08
CA VAL A 150 7.02 -0.80 -18.56
C VAL A 150 7.73 0.05 -17.50
N ALA A 151 8.67 -0.56 -16.77
CA ALA A 151 9.53 0.13 -15.81
C ALA A 151 10.15 1.41 -16.42
N GLY A 152 10.10 2.52 -15.68
CA GLY A 152 10.56 3.83 -16.17
C GLY A 152 9.55 4.59 -17.05
N GLN A 153 8.28 4.18 -17.07
CA GLN A 153 7.16 4.91 -17.68
C GLN A 153 6.05 5.12 -16.63
N ALA A 154 5.35 6.25 -16.69
CA ALA A 154 4.10 6.45 -15.97
C ALA A 154 2.88 6.42 -16.91
N ALA A 155 1.70 6.30 -16.30
CA ALA A 155 0.41 6.49 -16.93
C ALA A 155 -0.35 7.59 -16.18
N HIS A 156 -0.95 8.51 -16.92
CA HIS A 156 -1.73 9.64 -16.40
C HIS A 156 -3.19 9.41 -16.78
N LEU A 157 -4.06 9.18 -15.80
CA LEU A 157 -5.48 8.90 -16.01
C LEU A 157 -6.32 10.11 -15.58
N THR A 158 -7.03 10.71 -16.53
CA THR A 158 -8.06 11.73 -16.27
C THR A 158 -9.44 11.12 -16.57
N PRO A 159 -10.39 11.06 -15.61
CA PRO A 159 -11.70 10.45 -15.84
C PRO A 159 -12.51 11.21 -16.90
N THR A 160 -13.54 10.56 -17.46
CA THR A 160 -14.48 11.15 -18.41
C THR A 160 -15.94 10.99 -17.98
N PRO A 161 -16.86 11.90 -18.38
CA PRO A 161 -18.27 11.89 -17.92
C PRO A 161 -19.13 10.70 -18.36
N ASP A 162 -18.59 9.82 -19.21
CA ASP A 162 -19.18 8.53 -19.60
C ASP A 162 -18.75 7.37 -18.70
N GLY A 163 -17.84 7.61 -17.74
CA GLY A 163 -17.30 6.62 -16.81
C GLY A 163 -15.96 6.00 -17.24
N GLY A 164 -15.42 6.42 -18.38
CA GLY A 164 -14.09 6.04 -18.84
C GLY A 164 -12.96 6.93 -18.31
N ALA A 165 -11.82 6.87 -18.98
CA ALA A 165 -10.70 7.79 -18.77
C ALA A 165 -9.99 8.14 -20.09
N ASN A 166 -9.46 9.36 -20.17
CA ASN A 166 -8.33 9.68 -21.04
C ASN A 166 -7.04 9.19 -20.38
N VAL A 167 -6.14 8.63 -21.18
CA VAL A 167 -4.88 8.06 -20.70
C VAL A 167 -3.72 8.61 -21.53
N VAL A 168 -2.70 9.13 -20.85
CA VAL A 168 -1.40 9.50 -21.45
C VAL A 168 -0.32 8.62 -20.84
N VAL A 169 0.68 8.21 -21.62
CA VAL A 169 1.83 7.42 -21.15
C VAL A 169 3.12 8.14 -21.55
N THR A 170 4.06 8.23 -20.60
CA THR A 170 5.21 9.14 -20.59
C THR A 170 6.51 8.41 -20.22
N ILE A 171 7.66 9.10 -20.29
CA ILE A 171 8.94 8.63 -19.72
C ILE A 171 9.05 9.16 -18.29
N GLY A 172 9.07 8.28 -17.28
CA GLY A 172 8.88 8.70 -15.88
C GLY A 172 7.54 9.42 -15.68
N CYS A 173 7.45 10.27 -14.65
CA CYS A 173 6.26 11.09 -14.40
C CYS A 173 6.21 12.33 -15.34
N ASP A 174 7.30 13.08 -15.45
CA ASP A 174 7.32 14.41 -16.11
C ASP A 174 7.89 14.42 -17.55
N GLY A 175 8.23 13.27 -18.12
CA GLY A 175 8.93 13.18 -19.40
C GLY A 175 8.05 13.15 -20.65
N ASP A 176 8.68 13.01 -21.81
CA ASP A 176 8.02 13.06 -23.12
C ASP A 176 6.88 12.03 -23.26
N VAL A 177 5.79 12.46 -23.89
CA VAL A 177 4.62 11.61 -24.19
C VAL A 177 4.99 10.55 -25.23
N LEU A 178 4.87 9.28 -24.82
CA LEU A 178 5.08 8.09 -25.65
C LEU A 178 3.79 7.63 -26.34
N TRP A 179 2.64 7.79 -25.69
CA TRP A 179 1.33 7.39 -26.21
C TRP A 179 0.21 8.18 -25.52
N GLN A 180 -0.94 8.28 -26.20
CA GLN A 180 -2.17 8.85 -25.65
C GLN A 180 -3.40 8.17 -26.27
N GLY A 181 -4.49 8.08 -25.51
CA GLY A 181 -5.76 7.52 -25.96
C GLY A 181 -6.88 7.70 -24.92
N SER A 182 -7.97 6.97 -25.10
CA SER A 182 -9.08 6.87 -24.13
C SER A 182 -9.51 5.42 -23.95
N THR A 183 -10.23 5.14 -22.86
CA THR A 183 -10.66 3.79 -22.48
C THR A 183 -11.95 3.84 -21.67
N ASP A 184 -12.82 2.84 -21.86
CA ASP A 184 -14.02 2.62 -21.04
C ASP A 184 -13.67 1.95 -19.68
N ASP A 185 -12.40 1.62 -19.46
CA ASP A 185 -11.84 0.93 -18.28
C ASP A 185 -10.85 1.88 -17.56
N PRO A 186 -11.32 2.70 -16.58
CA PRO A 186 -10.56 3.82 -16.02
C PRO A 186 -9.52 3.41 -14.96
N TRP A 187 -8.86 2.27 -15.14
CA TRP A 187 -7.99 1.64 -14.15
C TRP A 187 -6.59 1.35 -14.68
N ALA A 188 -5.61 1.57 -13.82
CA ALA A 188 -4.25 1.07 -13.90
C ALA A 188 -4.10 -0.18 -13.01
N TYR A 189 -3.61 -1.25 -13.61
CA TYR A 189 -3.49 -2.57 -13.01
C TYR A 189 -2.04 -2.98 -12.80
N PRO A 190 -1.73 -3.72 -11.73
CA PRO A 190 -0.42 -4.33 -11.55
C PRO A 190 -0.12 -5.41 -12.61
N VAL A 191 1.11 -5.91 -12.63
CA VAL A 191 1.54 -6.99 -13.55
C VAL A 191 0.94 -8.34 -13.19
N ASP A 192 0.68 -8.57 -11.91
CA ASP A 192 -0.05 -9.70 -11.35
C ASP A 192 -1.20 -9.15 -10.48
N PRO A 193 -2.45 -9.62 -10.63
CA PRO A 193 -3.58 -9.16 -9.81
C PRO A 193 -3.59 -9.74 -8.38
N GLY A 194 -2.69 -10.66 -8.04
CA GLY A 194 -2.66 -11.35 -6.74
C GLY A 194 -2.42 -10.44 -5.53
N SER A 195 -2.68 -10.99 -4.35
CA SER A 195 -2.33 -10.41 -3.04
C SER A 195 -0.89 -10.72 -2.65
N ASP A 196 -0.35 -10.03 -1.64
CA ASP A 196 1.02 -10.21 -1.12
C ASP A 196 2.13 -10.16 -2.18
N ARG A 197 1.99 -9.22 -3.12
CA ARG A 197 2.97 -8.94 -4.16
C ARG A 197 4.26 -8.30 -3.61
N PRO A 198 5.41 -8.52 -4.27
CA PRO A 198 6.64 -7.78 -4.01
C PRO A 198 6.44 -6.26 -4.16
N ALA A 199 7.16 -5.47 -3.36
CA ALA A 199 7.06 -4.00 -3.40
C ALA A 199 7.38 -3.37 -4.77
N ALA A 200 8.16 -4.06 -5.62
CA ALA A 200 8.43 -3.65 -7.00
C ALA A 200 7.22 -3.80 -7.95
N GLU A 201 6.21 -4.58 -7.58
CA GLU A 201 4.97 -4.85 -8.34
C GLU A 201 3.74 -4.15 -7.75
N GLN A 202 3.94 -3.34 -6.71
CA GLN A 202 2.94 -2.41 -6.20
C GLN A 202 2.84 -1.21 -7.17
N LEU A 203 1.67 -0.58 -7.23
CA LEU A 203 1.48 0.65 -7.99
C LEU A 203 1.90 1.84 -7.11
N LYS A 204 2.45 2.89 -7.70
CA LYS A 204 2.90 4.08 -6.97
C LYS A 204 2.35 5.32 -7.64
N VAL A 205 1.85 6.26 -6.85
CA VAL A 205 1.47 7.59 -7.34
C VAL A 205 2.74 8.44 -7.50
N CYS A 206 2.85 9.23 -8.55
CA CYS A 206 3.93 10.19 -8.74
C CYS A 206 4.00 11.17 -7.58
N ASP A 207 5.20 11.38 -7.02
CA ASP A 207 5.45 12.11 -5.76
C ASP A 207 4.60 11.66 -4.54
N GLY A 208 4.02 10.45 -4.59
CA GLY A 208 3.11 9.92 -3.58
C GLY A 208 3.47 8.53 -3.06
N SER A 209 2.50 7.90 -2.39
CA SER A 209 2.63 6.60 -1.72
C SER A 209 2.53 5.41 -2.68
N GLY A 210 2.97 4.25 -2.22
CA GLY A 210 2.72 2.97 -2.87
C GLY A 210 1.35 2.39 -2.48
N PHE A 211 0.77 1.56 -3.35
CA PHE A 211 -0.56 0.96 -3.17
C PHE A 211 -0.60 -0.48 -3.70
N ARG A 212 -1.32 -1.32 -2.94
CA ARG A 212 -1.70 -2.68 -3.35
C ARG A 212 -2.96 -2.68 -4.20
N GLY A 213 -3.33 -3.84 -4.75
CA GLY A 213 -4.42 -3.95 -5.71
C GLY A 213 -4.17 -3.14 -6.99
N ALA A 214 -5.20 -2.42 -7.45
CA ALA A 214 -5.24 -1.55 -8.62
C ALA A 214 -5.61 -0.10 -8.23
N LEU A 215 -5.27 0.88 -9.07
CA LEU A 215 -5.63 2.29 -8.90
C LEU A 215 -6.45 2.77 -10.10
N GLY A 216 -7.50 3.55 -9.89
CA GLY A 216 -8.35 4.04 -10.96
C GLY A 216 -9.02 5.36 -10.63
N VAL A 217 -9.71 5.92 -11.62
CA VAL A 217 -10.37 7.23 -11.52
C VAL A 217 -11.87 7.16 -11.75
N THR A 218 -12.58 8.12 -11.15
CA THR A 218 -14.01 8.37 -11.38
C THR A 218 -14.29 9.87 -11.26
N GLU A 219 -15.48 10.31 -11.64
CA GLU A 219 -15.95 11.67 -11.34
C GLU A 219 -16.86 11.66 -10.11
N ASP A 220 -16.68 12.63 -9.21
CA ASP A 220 -17.63 12.97 -8.15
C ASP A 220 -18.00 14.45 -8.28
N ASN A 221 -19.29 14.75 -8.49
CA ASN A 221 -19.79 16.10 -8.75
C ASN A 221 -19.06 16.85 -9.91
N GLY A 222 -18.45 16.12 -10.86
CA GLY A 222 -17.69 16.67 -11.98
C GLY A 222 -16.23 17.04 -11.65
N ALA A 223 -15.70 16.59 -10.51
CA ALA A 223 -14.28 16.63 -10.17
C ALA A 223 -13.68 15.20 -10.21
N PRO A 224 -12.41 15.03 -10.66
CA PRO A 224 -11.72 13.75 -10.54
C PRO A 224 -11.63 13.26 -9.10
N VAL A 225 -11.81 11.95 -8.91
CA VAL A 225 -11.62 11.24 -7.64
C VAL A 225 -10.78 9.99 -7.88
N THR A 226 -9.79 9.77 -7.03
CA THR A 226 -8.92 8.60 -7.10
C THR A 226 -9.46 7.48 -6.21
N VAL A 227 -9.50 6.26 -6.74
CA VAL A 227 -10.02 5.06 -6.06
C VAL A 227 -8.99 3.93 -6.13
N ASN A 228 -8.67 3.34 -4.98
CA ASN A 228 -7.88 2.12 -4.89
C ASN A 228 -8.80 0.89 -4.73
N GLN A 229 -8.56 -0.17 -5.50
CA GLN A 229 -9.33 -1.42 -5.46
C GLN A 229 -8.40 -2.61 -5.19
N LEU A 230 -8.55 -3.25 -4.03
CA LEU A 230 -7.64 -4.26 -3.49
C LEU A 230 -8.38 -5.26 -2.59
N ASP A 231 -7.79 -6.43 -2.33
CA ASP A 231 -8.36 -7.34 -1.33
C ASP A 231 -8.33 -6.70 0.08
N VAL A 232 -9.35 -6.99 0.89
CA VAL A 232 -9.46 -6.41 2.24
C VAL A 232 -8.27 -6.75 3.14
N ASP A 233 -7.62 -7.91 2.97
CA ASP A 233 -6.43 -8.26 3.77
C ASP A 233 -5.17 -7.53 3.26
N ASP A 234 -5.04 -7.24 1.96
CA ASP A 234 -4.01 -6.31 1.43
C ASP A 234 -4.22 -4.87 1.97
N TYR A 235 -5.47 -4.39 2.05
CA TYR A 235 -5.81 -3.08 2.61
C TYR A 235 -5.40 -2.96 4.09
N LEU A 236 -5.62 -4.02 4.87
CA LEU A 236 -5.34 -4.03 6.30
C LEU A 236 -3.84 -4.02 6.64
N GLN A 237 -2.96 -4.44 5.72
CA GLN A 237 -1.51 -4.29 5.91
C GLN A 237 -1.09 -2.81 5.96
N GLY A 238 -1.82 -1.92 5.28
CA GLY A 238 -1.66 -0.47 5.43
C GLY A 238 -2.39 0.11 6.65
N VAL A 239 -3.63 -0.32 6.92
CA VAL A 239 -4.47 0.26 7.99
C VAL A 239 -4.00 -0.13 9.40
N VAL A 240 -3.79 -1.42 9.68
CA VAL A 240 -3.49 -1.90 11.05
C VAL A 240 -2.27 -1.22 11.68
N PRO A 241 -1.11 -1.07 11.01
CA PRO A 241 0.04 -0.35 11.54
C PRO A 241 -0.09 1.19 11.47
N ALA A 242 -1.07 1.70 10.71
CA ALA A 242 -1.36 3.13 10.64
C ALA A 242 -2.25 3.61 11.79
N GLU A 243 -3.20 2.77 12.20
CA GLU A 243 -4.15 2.99 13.31
C GLU A 243 -3.58 2.56 14.66
N MET A 244 -2.73 1.53 14.72
CA MET A 244 -2.21 1.00 15.96
C MET A 244 -0.73 0.60 15.86
N GLN A 245 0.04 0.83 16.93
CA GLN A 245 1.50 0.69 16.88
C GLN A 245 1.92 -0.78 16.76
N ALA A 246 2.50 -1.17 15.62
CA ALA A 246 2.96 -2.54 15.38
C ALA A 246 3.97 -3.06 16.44
N ASN A 247 4.76 -2.18 17.07
CA ASN A 247 5.65 -2.51 18.19
C ASN A 247 4.94 -2.91 19.50
N TRP A 248 3.60 -2.97 19.51
CA TRP A 248 2.81 -3.53 20.60
C TRP A 248 2.90 -5.06 20.63
N ALA A 249 3.17 -5.73 19.50
CA ALA A 249 3.46 -7.17 19.46
C ALA A 249 4.64 -7.53 20.39
N ASP A 250 5.74 -6.79 20.29
CA ASP A 250 6.98 -7.02 21.07
C ASP A 250 6.81 -6.76 22.59
N LYS A 251 5.69 -6.14 22.98
CA LYS A 251 5.31 -5.83 24.37
C LYS A 251 4.32 -6.85 24.94
N GLY A 252 4.06 -7.95 24.22
CA GLY A 252 3.09 -8.97 24.59
C GLY A 252 1.66 -8.73 24.06
N ALA A 253 1.40 -7.59 23.41
CA ALA A 253 0.07 -7.19 22.96
C ALA A 253 -0.22 -7.53 21.48
N ALA A 254 0.33 -8.64 20.97
CA ALA A 254 0.07 -9.10 19.59
C ALA A 254 -1.43 -9.42 19.35
N GLU A 255 -2.13 -9.93 20.35
CA GLU A 255 -3.58 -10.19 20.29
C GLU A 255 -4.41 -8.90 20.13
N ALA A 256 -3.89 -7.74 20.54
CA ALA A 256 -4.54 -6.46 20.24
C ALA A 256 -4.51 -6.16 18.73
N LEU A 257 -3.37 -6.34 18.07
CA LEU A 257 -3.24 -6.14 16.61
C LEU A 257 -4.18 -7.08 15.83
N ARG A 258 -4.37 -8.31 16.32
CA ARG A 258 -5.33 -9.27 15.77
C ARG A 258 -6.79 -8.81 15.96
N ALA A 259 -7.15 -8.31 17.14
CA ALA A 259 -8.47 -7.69 17.36
C ALA A 259 -8.69 -6.46 16.45
N GLN A 260 -7.66 -5.62 16.28
CA GLN A 260 -7.71 -4.45 15.39
C GLN A 260 -7.85 -4.83 13.92
N ALA A 261 -7.21 -5.90 13.45
CA ALA A 261 -7.39 -6.42 12.10
C ALA A 261 -8.84 -6.87 11.85
N ILE A 262 -9.42 -7.66 12.77
CA ILE A 262 -10.82 -8.13 12.69
C ILE A 262 -11.81 -6.97 12.72
N ALA A 263 -11.62 -6.00 13.61
CA ALA A 263 -12.47 -4.81 13.71
C ALA A 263 -12.35 -3.93 12.45
N ALA A 264 -11.13 -3.63 12.00
CA ALA A 264 -10.93 -2.82 10.81
C ALA A 264 -11.52 -3.49 9.54
N ARG A 265 -11.35 -4.82 9.38
CA ARG A 265 -11.96 -5.62 8.31
C ARG A 265 -13.49 -5.50 8.30
N SER A 266 -14.09 -5.67 9.47
CA SER A 266 -15.55 -5.68 9.62
C SER A 266 -16.16 -4.30 9.37
N TYR A 267 -15.52 -3.23 9.83
CA TYR A 267 -15.89 -1.86 9.49
C TYR A 267 -15.80 -1.61 7.98
N ALA A 268 -14.66 -1.89 7.34
CA ALA A 268 -14.44 -1.60 5.91
C ALA A 268 -15.41 -2.34 4.97
N LEU A 269 -15.91 -3.50 5.39
CA LEU A 269 -16.90 -4.30 4.66
C LEU A 269 -18.36 -3.97 5.02
N ALA A 270 -18.60 -3.27 6.13
CA ALA A 270 -19.92 -2.76 6.51
C ALA A 270 -20.21 -1.37 5.93
N GLU A 271 -19.16 -0.62 5.59
CA GLU A 271 -19.18 0.72 5.01
C GLU A 271 -19.64 0.76 3.54
N HIS A 272 -20.37 1.83 3.17
CA HIS A 272 -20.76 2.15 1.80
C HIS A 272 -20.97 3.67 1.63
N ARG A 273 -19.91 4.45 1.89
CA ARG A 273 -19.95 5.93 1.86
C ARG A 273 -20.19 6.52 0.48
N TYR A 274 -19.69 5.88 -0.57
CA TYR A 274 -19.76 6.40 -1.95
C TYR A 274 -20.29 5.33 -2.91
N PRO A 275 -21.00 5.69 -3.99
CA PRO A 275 -21.43 4.73 -5.02
C PRO A 275 -20.28 3.96 -5.67
N TYR A 276 -19.07 4.53 -5.64
CA TYR A 276 -17.85 3.97 -6.22
C TYR A 276 -16.87 3.39 -5.18
N ALA A 277 -17.03 3.65 -3.88
CA ALA A 277 -16.11 3.21 -2.83
C ALA A 277 -16.80 2.95 -1.48
N GLN A 278 -16.46 1.84 -0.82
CA GLN A 278 -16.94 1.54 0.52
C GLN A 278 -16.50 2.61 1.53
N THR A 279 -15.19 2.91 1.55
CA THR A 279 -14.51 3.66 2.61
C THR A 279 -13.58 4.74 2.02
N CYS A 280 -12.89 5.49 2.88
CA CYS A 280 -11.89 6.50 2.51
C CYS A 280 -10.58 6.33 3.30
N ASP A 281 -9.56 7.08 2.93
CA ASP A 281 -8.20 7.07 3.48
C ASP A 281 -8.00 7.93 4.75
N THR A 282 -8.99 8.73 5.14
CA THR A 282 -8.91 9.65 6.29
C THR A 282 -9.34 9.02 7.62
N THR A 283 -9.01 9.67 8.72
CA THR A 283 -9.45 9.30 10.09
C THR A 283 -10.95 9.45 10.34
N ASP A 284 -11.73 9.99 9.40
CA ASP A 284 -13.21 9.88 9.45
C ASP A 284 -13.65 8.44 9.12
N CYS A 285 -12.86 7.75 8.29
CA CYS A 285 -13.01 6.38 7.84
C CYS A 285 -12.03 5.46 8.58
N GLN A 286 -10.89 5.16 7.98
CA GLN A 286 -9.73 4.52 8.59
C GLN A 286 -8.47 5.12 7.95
N MET A 287 -7.43 5.38 8.74
CA MET A 287 -6.17 5.92 8.22
C MET A 287 -5.49 4.89 7.30
N TYR A 288 -5.56 5.12 5.99
CA TYR A 288 -4.93 4.26 4.98
C TYR A 288 -3.83 5.00 4.19
N PRO A 289 -2.54 4.86 4.58
CA PRO A 289 -1.42 5.52 3.92
C PRO A 289 -0.84 4.69 2.76
N GLY A 290 -1.64 3.81 2.15
CA GLY A 290 -1.12 2.81 1.23
C GLY A 290 -0.11 1.88 1.91
N THR A 291 1.00 1.61 1.23
CA THR A 291 2.07 0.69 1.64
C THR A 291 3.04 1.31 2.65
N ASP A 292 3.02 2.63 2.84
CA ASP A 292 4.09 3.40 3.47
C ASP A 292 4.29 3.14 4.97
N LYS A 293 3.36 2.42 5.61
CA LYS A 293 3.42 1.98 7.02
C LYS A 293 3.38 0.46 7.21
N GLU A 294 3.46 -0.34 6.15
CA GLU A 294 3.44 -1.81 6.27
C GLU A 294 4.53 -2.31 7.24
N ASP A 295 4.14 -3.15 8.19
CA ASP A 295 5.02 -3.68 9.24
C ASP A 295 4.79 -5.19 9.40
N PRO A 296 5.84 -6.03 9.41
CA PRO A 296 5.69 -7.48 9.53
C PRO A 296 4.84 -7.93 10.74
N ARG A 297 4.94 -7.24 11.88
CA ARG A 297 4.17 -7.58 13.10
C ARG A 297 2.67 -7.29 12.95
N ALA A 298 2.31 -6.34 12.08
CA ALA A 298 0.93 -6.07 11.72
C ALA A 298 0.45 -7.01 10.61
N ALA A 299 1.31 -7.34 9.63
CA ALA A 299 1.01 -8.34 8.61
C ALA A 299 0.71 -9.71 9.24
N ASP A 300 1.55 -10.19 10.18
CA ASP A 300 1.31 -11.41 10.96
C ASP A 300 -0.07 -11.40 11.64
N ALA A 301 -0.53 -10.25 12.14
CA ALA A 301 -1.83 -10.10 12.78
C ALA A 301 -3.01 -10.09 11.77
N VAL A 302 -2.80 -9.55 10.57
CA VAL A 302 -3.77 -9.60 9.46
C VAL A 302 -3.88 -11.04 8.93
N HIS A 303 -2.75 -11.67 8.58
CA HIS A 303 -2.69 -13.04 8.05
C HIS A 303 -3.23 -14.07 9.05
N SER A 304 -2.86 -13.97 10.33
CA SER A 304 -3.39 -14.86 11.39
C SER A 304 -4.85 -14.59 11.78
N THR A 305 -5.51 -13.62 11.12
CA THR A 305 -6.95 -13.36 11.23
C THR A 305 -7.63 -13.30 9.85
N ALA A 306 -7.01 -13.83 8.80
CA ALA A 306 -7.46 -13.66 7.42
C ALA A 306 -8.95 -14.02 7.24
N GLY A 307 -9.70 -13.12 6.60
CA GLY A 307 -11.16 -13.25 6.44
C GLY A 307 -12.02 -13.30 7.71
N GLN A 308 -11.49 -13.09 8.92
CA GLN A 308 -12.29 -13.08 10.16
C GLN A 308 -13.01 -11.73 10.35
N VAL A 309 -14.32 -11.77 10.63
CA VAL A 309 -15.17 -10.58 10.83
C VAL A 309 -16.09 -10.73 12.03
N LEU A 310 -16.56 -9.62 12.60
CA LEU A 310 -17.63 -9.59 13.59
C LEU A 310 -18.99 -9.42 12.93
N LEU A 311 -19.96 -10.20 13.41
CA LEU A 311 -21.33 -10.24 12.92
C LEU A 311 -22.34 -9.87 14.01
N ARG A 312 -23.43 -9.22 13.61
CA ARG A 312 -24.68 -9.11 14.37
C ARG A 312 -25.84 -9.50 13.45
N ASP A 313 -26.75 -10.35 13.92
CA ASP A 313 -27.92 -10.83 13.16
C ASP A 313 -27.57 -11.43 11.78
N GLY A 314 -26.39 -12.07 11.66
CA GLY A 314 -25.86 -12.64 10.42
C GLY A 314 -25.29 -11.62 9.42
N ARG A 315 -25.22 -10.33 9.78
CA ARG A 315 -24.66 -9.23 8.99
C ARG A 315 -23.36 -8.72 9.59
N ILE A 316 -22.46 -8.20 8.76
CA ILE A 316 -21.18 -7.66 9.20
C ILE A 316 -21.43 -6.39 10.04
N LEU A 317 -20.84 -6.36 11.23
CA LEU A 317 -20.99 -5.29 12.21
C LEU A 317 -20.01 -4.15 11.91
N ARG A 318 -20.52 -2.91 11.83
CA ARG A 318 -19.68 -1.72 11.65
C ARG A 318 -18.94 -1.39 12.95
N THR A 319 -17.77 -1.99 13.12
CA THR A 319 -17.00 -1.97 14.36
C THR A 319 -16.06 -0.78 14.40
N GLU A 320 -16.65 0.36 14.73
CA GLU A 320 -15.98 1.61 15.07
C GLU A 320 -15.01 1.41 16.26
N TYR A 321 -13.84 2.07 16.23
CA TYR A 321 -12.80 1.98 17.27
C TYR A 321 -12.09 3.33 17.49
N SER A 322 -11.34 3.48 18.59
CA SER A 322 -10.65 4.73 18.96
C SER A 322 -9.48 4.50 19.92
N ALA A 323 -8.53 5.44 19.99
CA ALA A 323 -7.35 5.34 20.88
C ALA A 323 -7.75 5.11 22.35
N ALA A 324 -8.66 5.96 22.83
CA ALA A 324 -9.40 5.79 24.09
C ALA A 324 -8.52 5.53 25.35
N PRO A 325 -7.69 6.50 25.77
CA PRO A 325 -6.85 6.36 26.97
C PRO A 325 -7.68 6.09 28.22
N GLY A 326 -7.24 5.13 29.03
CA GLY A 326 -8.00 4.63 30.19
C GLY A 326 -8.93 3.44 29.87
N GLY A 327 -8.82 2.86 28.67
CA GLY A 327 -9.38 1.55 28.33
C GLY A 327 -10.79 1.54 27.75
N GLY A 328 -11.45 2.70 27.64
CA GLY A 328 -12.82 2.81 27.12
C GLY A 328 -13.86 2.03 27.94
N GLN A 329 -14.99 1.70 27.31
CA GLN A 329 -16.05 0.84 27.86
C GLN A 329 -16.68 -0.01 26.74
N PRO A 330 -17.29 -1.17 27.05
CA PRO A 330 -18.09 -1.95 26.11
C PRO A 330 -19.20 -1.13 25.45
N ILE A 331 -19.45 -1.32 24.15
CA ILE A 331 -20.54 -0.66 23.44
C ILE A 331 -21.77 -1.55 23.30
N ASP A 332 -22.97 -0.97 23.40
CA ASP A 332 -24.19 -1.65 22.96
C ASP A 332 -24.16 -1.80 21.43
N ILE A 333 -23.94 -3.04 20.95
CA ILE A 333 -23.86 -3.36 19.52
C ILE A 333 -25.17 -3.13 18.76
N ALA A 334 -26.32 -2.96 19.44
CA ALA A 334 -27.55 -2.50 18.81
C ALA A 334 -27.47 -1.02 18.36
N THR A 335 -26.54 -0.25 18.93
CA THR A 335 -26.22 1.14 18.52
C THR A 335 -25.14 1.23 17.43
N LEU A 336 -24.64 0.08 16.95
CA LEU A 336 -23.78 -0.01 15.77
C LEU A 336 -24.61 -0.45 14.56
N GLU A 337 -24.30 0.12 13.40
CA GLU A 337 -24.90 -0.26 12.13
C GLU A 337 -24.36 -1.61 11.64
N VAL A 338 -25.09 -2.23 10.71
CA VAL A 338 -24.73 -3.52 10.09
C VAL A 338 -24.84 -3.41 8.58
N GLY A 339 -23.82 -3.89 7.88
CA GLY A 339 -23.76 -3.86 6.42
C GLY A 339 -24.33 -5.13 5.77
N PRO A 340 -23.70 -5.66 4.71
CA PRO A 340 -24.13 -6.91 4.07
C PRO A 340 -23.96 -8.12 5.00
N ALA A 341 -24.69 -9.20 4.71
CA ALA A 341 -24.29 -10.53 5.20
C ALA A 341 -23.07 -11.05 4.41
N PRO A 342 -22.21 -11.91 4.98
CA PRO A 342 -21.05 -12.48 4.26
C PRO A 342 -21.38 -13.08 2.90
N ALA A 343 -22.53 -13.76 2.76
CA ALA A 343 -23.01 -14.33 1.49
C ALA A 343 -23.53 -13.29 0.47
N GLN A 344 -23.53 -12.00 0.82
CA GLN A 344 -23.85 -10.87 -0.06
C GLN A 344 -22.59 -10.07 -0.47
N LEU A 345 -21.42 -10.37 0.12
CA LEU A 345 -20.16 -9.82 -0.37
C LEU A 345 -19.90 -10.38 -1.76
N GLN A 346 -19.93 -9.50 -2.76
CA GLN A 346 -19.49 -9.86 -4.09
C GLN A 346 -17.97 -9.98 -4.07
N SER A 347 -17.45 -11.17 -4.33
CA SER A 347 -16.05 -11.36 -4.71
C SER A 347 -15.84 -10.78 -6.11
N ILE A 348 -15.84 -9.45 -6.22
CA ILE A 348 -15.19 -8.76 -7.34
C ILE A 348 -13.72 -9.15 -7.21
N PRO A 349 -13.09 -9.82 -8.19
CA PRO A 349 -11.66 -10.06 -8.12
C PRO A 349 -10.93 -8.71 -8.05
N VAL A 350 -9.76 -8.67 -7.41
CA VAL A 350 -8.79 -7.61 -7.71
C VAL A 350 -8.59 -7.68 -9.24
N PRO A 351 -8.93 -6.64 -10.02
CA PRO A 351 -9.15 -6.89 -11.42
C PRO A 351 -7.80 -7.11 -12.08
N ALA A 352 -7.65 -8.28 -12.71
CA ALA A 352 -6.66 -8.42 -13.76
C ALA A 352 -7.00 -7.41 -14.85
N ALA A 353 -5.99 -6.80 -15.45
CA ALA A 353 -6.20 -6.06 -16.68
C ALA A 353 -6.96 -6.95 -17.67
N PRO A 354 -8.02 -6.44 -18.34
CA PRO A 354 -8.84 -7.25 -19.22
C PRO A 354 -7.94 -7.91 -20.27
N VAL A 355 -7.88 -9.25 -20.25
CA VAL A 355 -7.05 -10.03 -21.17
C VAL A 355 -7.39 -9.56 -22.58
N PRO A 356 -6.43 -9.00 -23.34
CA PRO A 356 -6.73 -8.40 -24.63
C PRO A 356 -7.38 -9.48 -25.50
N ALA A 357 -8.63 -9.23 -25.92
CA ALA A 357 -9.48 -10.25 -26.50
C ALA A 357 -8.73 -10.94 -27.63
N ALA A 358 -8.63 -12.28 -27.54
CA ALA A 358 -7.90 -13.10 -28.51
C ALA A 358 -8.33 -12.66 -29.92
N PRO A 359 -7.37 -12.24 -30.78
CA PRO A 359 -7.68 -11.37 -31.91
C PRO A 359 -8.77 -11.99 -32.77
N THR A 360 -9.91 -11.29 -32.86
CA THR A 360 -11.07 -11.75 -33.62
C THR A 360 -10.61 -12.15 -35.02
N PRO A 361 -10.88 -13.38 -35.49
CA PRO A 361 -10.19 -13.96 -36.65
C PRO A 361 -10.10 -12.98 -37.81
N VAL A 362 -8.89 -12.44 -38.01
CA VAL A 362 -8.71 -11.26 -38.85
C VAL A 362 -8.98 -11.68 -40.28
N ASP A 363 -10.03 -11.12 -40.88
CA ASP A 363 -10.38 -11.38 -42.28
C ASP A 363 -9.12 -11.19 -43.15
N PRO A 364 -8.63 -12.25 -43.83
CA PRO A 364 -7.35 -12.19 -44.52
C PRO A 364 -7.35 -11.17 -45.67
N GLU A 365 -8.50 -10.88 -46.29
CA GLU A 365 -8.59 -9.79 -47.28
C GLU A 365 -8.41 -8.39 -46.64
N LYS A 366 -8.69 -8.25 -45.34
CA LYS A 366 -8.52 -7.01 -44.59
C LYS A 366 -7.11 -6.88 -44.02
N ALA A 367 -6.49 -7.98 -43.59
CA ALA A 367 -5.10 -8.01 -43.13
C ALA A 367 -4.12 -7.63 -44.24
N VAL A 368 -4.33 -8.10 -45.48
CA VAL A 368 -3.51 -7.76 -46.66
C VAL A 368 -3.51 -6.25 -46.96
N ARG A 369 -4.53 -5.49 -46.54
CA ARG A 369 -4.61 -4.03 -46.74
C ARG A 369 -3.83 -3.21 -45.71
N ALA A 370 -3.21 -3.84 -44.71
CA ALA A 370 -2.47 -3.17 -43.64
C ALA A 370 -0.95 -3.45 -43.65
N SER A 371 -0.42 -4.13 -44.67
CA SER A 371 1.03 -4.32 -44.85
C SER A 371 1.73 -2.97 -45.02
N THR A 372 2.56 -2.57 -44.05
CA THR A 372 3.36 -1.34 -44.20
C THR A 372 4.53 -1.58 -45.17
N VAL A 373 5.22 -0.49 -45.53
CA VAL A 373 6.48 -0.59 -46.26
C VAL A 373 7.57 -1.30 -45.43
N ILE A 374 7.46 -1.30 -44.10
CA ILE A 374 8.36 -2.06 -43.21
C ILE A 374 7.99 -3.55 -43.21
N ASP A 375 6.70 -3.92 -43.18
CA ASP A 375 6.28 -5.32 -43.30
C ASP A 375 6.74 -5.94 -44.63
N THR A 376 6.54 -5.19 -45.72
CA THR A 376 7.01 -5.56 -47.06
C THR A 376 8.53 -5.79 -47.06
N LYS A 377 9.30 -4.87 -46.46
CA LYS A 377 10.76 -4.95 -46.43
C LYS A 377 11.30 -6.05 -45.51
N TYR A 378 10.58 -6.36 -44.44
CA TYR A 378 10.86 -7.47 -43.56
C TYR A 378 10.64 -8.81 -44.27
N ALA A 379 9.55 -8.95 -45.03
CA ALA A 379 9.29 -10.12 -45.86
C ALA A 379 10.37 -10.31 -46.95
N GLU A 380 10.77 -9.24 -47.66
CA GLU A 380 11.91 -9.26 -48.60
C GLU A 380 13.23 -9.74 -47.95
N SER A 381 13.44 -9.45 -46.66
CA SER A 381 14.65 -9.85 -45.92
C SER A 381 14.65 -11.31 -45.41
N GLY A 382 13.56 -12.08 -45.65
CA GLY A 382 13.38 -13.44 -45.14
C GLY A 382 12.62 -13.55 -43.82
N GLY A 383 12.05 -12.44 -43.32
CA GLY A 383 11.28 -12.42 -42.08
C GLY A 383 12.06 -12.91 -40.86
N ALA A 384 11.41 -13.69 -40.00
CA ALA A 384 11.99 -14.19 -38.75
C ALA A 384 13.16 -15.17 -38.96
N ALA A 385 13.25 -15.79 -40.14
CA ALA A 385 14.40 -16.62 -40.54
C ALA A 385 15.50 -15.83 -41.26
N GLY A 386 15.28 -14.53 -41.51
CA GLY A 386 16.26 -13.60 -42.07
C GLY A 386 17.23 -13.04 -41.02
N PRO A 387 18.23 -12.24 -41.45
CA PRO A 387 19.29 -11.73 -40.56
C PRO A 387 18.79 -10.77 -39.47
N LEU A 388 17.57 -10.22 -39.62
CA LEU A 388 16.94 -9.38 -38.60
C LEU A 388 16.34 -10.18 -37.44
N GLY A 389 15.93 -11.43 -37.66
CA GLY A 389 15.19 -12.23 -36.67
C GLY A 389 13.84 -11.59 -36.28
N ASP A 390 13.29 -12.03 -35.15
CA ASP A 390 11.97 -11.58 -34.67
C ASP A 390 11.92 -10.06 -34.38
N PRO A 391 10.77 -9.40 -34.62
CA PRO A 391 10.54 -8.02 -34.21
C PRO A 391 10.50 -7.89 -32.68
N MET A 392 11.08 -6.82 -32.17
CA MET A 392 11.13 -6.50 -30.73
C MET A 392 10.01 -5.57 -30.26
N GLY A 393 9.12 -5.15 -31.17
CA GLY A 393 8.00 -4.27 -30.89
C GLY A 393 7.21 -3.88 -32.14
N PRO A 394 6.15 -3.07 -31.99
CA PRO A 394 5.37 -2.53 -33.09
C PRO A 394 6.15 -1.48 -33.89
N GLU A 395 5.64 -1.13 -35.07
CA GLU A 395 6.12 0.02 -35.83
C GLU A 395 5.88 1.33 -35.07
N SER A 396 6.91 2.16 -35.00
CA SER A 396 6.98 3.39 -34.20
C SER A 396 7.36 4.59 -35.07
N LEU A 397 6.99 5.81 -34.66
CA LEU A 397 7.37 7.03 -35.39
C LEU A 397 8.81 7.43 -35.10
N LEU A 398 9.55 7.87 -36.13
CA LEU A 398 10.84 8.53 -35.95
C LEU A 398 10.66 9.89 -35.24
N PRO A 399 11.68 10.36 -34.49
CA PRO A 399 11.74 11.72 -33.98
C PRO A 399 11.46 12.76 -35.08
N GLY A 400 10.70 13.81 -34.74
CA GLY A 400 10.25 14.83 -35.70
C GLY A 400 9.25 14.34 -36.75
N ARG A 401 8.70 13.12 -36.63
CA ARG A 401 7.77 12.48 -37.59
C ARG A 401 8.35 12.30 -39.00
N GLY A 402 9.67 12.20 -39.14
CA GLY A 402 10.36 12.03 -40.43
C GLY A 402 10.15 10.68 -41.14
N GLY A 403 9.35 9.78 -40.56
CA GLY A 403 9.12 8.42 -41.03
C GLY A 403 8.68 7.49 -39.89
N THR A 404 8.67 6.18 -40.15
CA THR A 404 8.48 5.12 -39.16
C THR A 404 9.72 4.22 -39.05
N PHE A 405 9.80 3.42 -38.00
CA PHE A 405 10.81 2.38 -37.83
C PHE A 405 10.25 1.18 -37.05
N ARG A 406 10.89 0.02 -37.17
CA ARG A 406 10.64 -1.16 -36.33
C ARG A 406 11.95 -1.85 -35.96
N LEU A 407 12.10 -2.19 -34.68
CA LEU A 407 13.26 -2.88 -34.13
C LEU A 407 13.10 -4.40 -34.26
N TYR A 408 14.20 -5.09 -34.53
CA TYR A 408 14.34 -6.54 -34.63
C TYR A 408 15.63 -6.98 -33.94
N ARG A 409 15.78 -8.25 -33.56
CA ARG A 409 16.97 -8.70 -32.80
C ARG A 409 18.30 -8.43 -33.50
N GLY A 410 18.34 -8.47 -34.84
CA GLY A 410 19.54 -8.26 -35.66
C GLY A 410 19.67 -6.86 -36.29
N GLY A 411 18.71 -5.96 -36.09
CA GLY A 411 18.76 -4.63 -36.73
C GLY A 411 17.47 -3.83 -36.63
N VAL A 412 17.40 -2.75 -37.40
CA VAL A 412 16.22 -1.88 -37.51
C VAL A 412 15.84 -1.70 -38.98
N ILE A 413 14.54 -1.74 -39.28
CA ILE A 413 14.03 -1.23 -40.57
C ILE A 413 13.50 0.18 -40.32
N ILE A 414 13.94 1.14 -41.15
CA ILE A 414 13.56 2.55 -41.08
C ILE A 414 12.89 2.91 -42.40
N ALA A 415 11.67 3.46 -42.36
CA ALA A 415 10.92 3.89 -43.53
C ALA A 415 10.70 5.40 -43.51
N THR A 416 11.28 6.12 -44.48
CA THR A 416 11.05 7.56 -44.66
C THR A 416 10.30 7.85 -45.97
N PRO A 417 9.56 8.98 -46.07
CA PRO A 417 8.86 9.35 -47.31
C PRO A 417 9.78 9.55 -48.52
N THR A 418 11.09 9.78 -48.30
CA THR A 418 12.08 10.07 -49.35
C THR A 418 12.95 8.88 -49.75
N LEU A 419 13.19 7.92 -48.84
CA LEU A 419 14.07 6.77 -49.09
C LEU A 419 13.34 5.42 -49.08
N GLY A 420 12.05 5.39 -48.74
CA GLY A 420 11.31 4.15 -48.51
C GLY A 420 11.87 3.37 -47.31
N ALA A 421 11.56 2.07 -47.24
CA ALA A 421 12.02 1.19 -46.18
C ALA A 421 13.45 0.69 -46.43
N GLN A 422 14.36 1.05 -45.53
CA GLN A 422 15.78 0.70 -45.54
C GLN A 422 16.14 -0.19 -44.36
N ILE A 423 16.99 -1.18 -44.59
CA ILE A 423 17.44 -2.15 -43.56
C ILE A 423 18.78 -1.69 -43.00
N VAL A 424 18.85 -1.54 -41.67
CA VAL A 424 20.09 -1.27 -40.93
C VAL A 424 20.40 -2.51 -40.07
N ASP A 425 21.19 -3.40 -40.65
CA ASP A 425 21.68 -4.66 -40.06
C ASP A 425 22.91 -4.38 -39.18
N TYR A 426 22.87 -4.81 -37.92
CA TYR A 426 23.94 -4.58 -36.94
C TYR A 426 25.23 -5.35 -37.28
N ALA A 427 25.13 -6.56 -37.83
CA ALA A 427 26.30 -7.33 -38.26
C ALA A 427 26.98 -6.67 -39.47
N ARG A 428 26.20 -6.04 -40.35
CA ARG A 428 26.72 -5.33 -41.53
C ARG A 428 27.33 -3.96 -41.18
N LEU A 429 26.80 -3.24 -40.20
CA LEU A 429 27.43 -2.05 -39.63
C LEU A 429 28.82 -2.35 -39.06
N LEU A 430 28.96 -3.45 -38.32
CA LEU A 430 30.24 -3.86 -37.72
C LEU A 430 31.31 -4.23 -38.77
N GLN A 431 30.89 -4.66 -39.97
CA GLN A 431 31.82 -4.92 -41.10
C GLN A 431 32.24 -3.65 -41.85
N LEU A 432 31.46 -2.57 -41.78
CA LEU A 432 31.75 -1.30 -42.46
C LEU A 432 32.68 -0.37 -41.65
N ALA A 433 32.92 -0.65 -40.37
CA ALA A 433 33.76 0.17 -39.49
C ALA A 433 34.85 -0.63 -38.73
N PRO A 434 35.76 -1.35 -39.41
CA PRO A 434 36.92 -2.02 -38.79
C PRO A 434 37.99 -1.00 -38.36
N GLY A 435 37.67 -0.18 -37.34
CA GLY A 435 38.54 0.89 -36.85
C GLY A 435 38.04 1.69 -35.64
N ALA A 436 36.78 1.50 -35.20
CA ALA A 436 36.17 2.31 -34.13
C ALA A 436 36.65 2.02 -32.69
N THR A 437 37.84 1.41 -32.52
CA THR A 437 38.42 1.04 -31.21
C THR A 437 39.84 1.57 -31.02
N ARG A 438 40.03 2.88 -31.20
CA ARG A 438 41.20 3.63 -30.67
C ARG A 438 41.01 5.15 -30.72
N SER A 439 40.92 5.81 -29.55
CA SER A 439 41.61 7.09 -29.19
C SER A 439 40.96 7.83 -28.01
N ALA A 440 41.44 7.58 -26.80
CA ALA A 440 41.46 8.50 -25.64
C ALA A 440 42.33 7.86 -24.54
N GLY A 441 43.29 8.52 -23.88
CA GLY A 441 43.90 9.84 -24.10
C GLY A 441 45.40 9.76 -24.48
N PRO A 442 46.16 10.86 -24.33
CA PRO A 442 47.53 10.97 -24.85
C PRO A 442 48.62 10.61 -23.82
N ASP A 443 49.76 10.11 -24.31
CA ASP A 443 51.08 10.63 -23.93
C ASP A 443 52.12 10.39 -25.05
N ALA A 444 53.28 11.05 -25.02
CA ALA A 444 54.12 11.28 -26.20
C ALA A 444 55.46 10.52 -26.26
N ALA A 445 55.92 10.15 -27.47
CA ALA A 445 57.35 10.10 -27.87
C ALA A 445 57.59 9.90 -29.40
N ASP A 446 57.63 11.00 -30.14
CA ASP A 446 58.68 11.42 -31.11
C ASP A 446 59.46 10.43 -32.04
N ARG A 447 59.61 10.88 -33.31
CA ARG A 447 60.70 10.64 -34.31
C ARG A 447 60.94 9.30 -35.07
N VAL A 448 60.52 9.36 -36.36
CA VAL A 448 61.38 9.36 -37.58
C VAL A 448 62.11 8.07 -38.06
N THR A 449 61.69 7.64 -39.26
CA THR A 449 62.28 6.76 -40.30
C THR A 449 63.62 7.28 -40.89
N PRO A 450 64.50 6.49 -41.55
CA PRO A 450 64.16 5.44 -42.54
C PRO A 450 64.94 4.12 -42.45
N GLY A 451 64.59 3.16 -43.30
CA GLY A 451 65.19 1.82 -43.35
C GLY A 451 65.97 1.54 -44.64
N ASP A 452 66.46 0.31 -44.78
CA ASP A 452 66.93 -0.28 -46.03
C ASP A 452 66.74 -1.81 -46.03
N THR A 453 67.24 -2.49 -47.05
CA THR A 453 66.73 -3.79 -47.57
C THR A 453 67.55 -5.02 -47.05
N PRO A 454 67.44 -6.28 -47.53
CA PRO A 454 67.21 -7.43 -46.63
C PRO A 454 68.35 -8.45 -46.52
N ALA A 455 68.27 -9.36 -45.54
CA ALA A 455 69.18 -10.52 -45.40
C ALA A 455 68.48 -11.79 -44.84
N PRO A 456 68.75 -13.00 -45.38
CA PRO A 456 68.21 -14.26 -44.86
C PRO A 456 69.25 -15.22 -44.24
N GLY A 457 68.79 -16.10 -43.34
CA GLY A 457 69.53 -17.30 -42.87
C GLY A 457 70.42 -17.12 -41.62
N THR A 458 70.77 -18.17 -40.86
CA THR A 458 70.38 -19.60 -40.97
C THR A 458 70.60 -20.37 -39.65
N ALA A 459 69.71 -21.32 -39.31
CA ALA A 459 69.91 -22.46 -38.37
C ALA A 459 70.16 -22.14 -36.86
N ALA A 460 69.99 -23.05 -35.88
CA ALA A 460 69.61 -24.48 -35.86
C ALA A 460 68.84 -24.85 -34.55
N THR A 461 68.29 -26.08 -34.50
CA THR A 461 67.66 -26.72 -33.31
C THR A 461 68.28 -28.12 -33.09
N PRO A 462 68.57 -28.57 -31.85
CA PRO A 462 67.79 -29.65 -31.19
C PRO A 462 67.70 -29.55 -29.63
N THR A 463 66.54 -29.72 -28.95
CA THR A 463 65.90 -30.95 -28.36
C THR A 463 66.55 -31.55 -27.05
N PRO A 464 65.90 -32.45 -26.24
CA PRO A 464 65.93 -32.41 -24.76
C PRO A 464 66.51 -33.69 -24.06
N PRO A 465 66.41 -33.87 -22.72
CA PRO A 465 65.24 -34.47 -22.00
C PRO A 465 64.93 -33.78 -20.63
N GLY A 466 64.02 -34.20 -19.72
CA GLY A 466 62.94 -35.22 -19.72
C GLY A 466 62.74 -35.97 -18.37
N THR A 467 61.50 -36.39 -18.03
CA THR A 467 61.07 -37.31 -16.90
C THR A 467 61.31 -36.87 -15.43
N SER A 468 60.55 -37.28 -14.37
CA SER A 468 59.27 -38.02 -14.22
C SER A 468 58.62 -37.84 -12.81
N ALA A 469 57.28 -38.01 -12.73
CA ALA A 469 56.43 -38.55 -11.63
C ALA A 469 56.55 -38.19 -10.12
N ALA A 470 55.42 -37.70 -9.58
CA ALA A 470 54.60 -38.25 -8.46
C ALA A 470 54.96 -38.11 -6.94
N GLN A 471 54.04 -37.41 -6.25
CA GLN A 471 53.28 -37.81 -5.03
C GLN A 471 53.88 -37.90 -3.59
N VAL A 472 53.21 -37.13 -2.70
CA VAL A 472 52.64 -37.54 -1.38
C VAL A 472 53.44 -37.34 -0.05
N ALA A 473 52.70 -36.79 0.94
CA ALA A 473 52.82 -36.87 2.41
C ALA A 473 53.83 -36.00 3.22
N THR A 474 53.23 -35.24 4.17
CA THR A 474 53.63 -34.98 5.57
C THR A 474 55.02 -34.42 5.94
N GLY A 475 55.03 -33.38 6.78
CA GLY A 475 56.17 -33.08 7.68
C GLY A 475 56.46 -31.59 7.94
N ARG A 476 56.16 -31.11 9.17
CA ARG A 476 56.96 -30.06 9.87
C ARG A 476 58.24 -30.74 10.40
N PRO A 477 59.37 -30.07 10.74
CA PRO A 477 59.40 -28.88 11.63
C PRO A 477 60.42 -27.76 11.29
N ASP A 478 60.16 -26.54 11.81
CA ASP A 478 61.03 -25.63 12.62
C ASP A 478 62.48 -25.25 12.18
N ALA A 479 63.11 -24.17 12.65
CA ALA A 479 62.67 -22.86 13.22
C ALA A 479 63.87 -21.90 13.38
N ALA A 480 63.59 -20.58 13.50
CA ALA A 480 64.43 -19.57 14.18
C ALA A 480 63.63 -18.24 14.32
N GLY A 481 63.46 -17.60 15.49
CA GLY A 481 63.79 -18.01 16.86
C GLY A 481 63.55 -16.86 17.88
N ALA A 482 63.94 -17.08 19.15
CA ALA A 482 64.01 -16.17 20.31
C ALA A 482 62.83 -16.22 21.33
N GLU A 483 63.21 -16.43 22.60
CA GLU A 483 62.40 -16.76 23.80
C GLU A 483 62.98 -16.02 25.04
N SER A 484 62.41 -15.91 26.25
CA SER A 484 61.18 -16.38 26.95
C SER A 484 60.80 -15.32 28.04
N ALA A 485 59.58 -15.16 28.55
CA ALA A 485 58.75 -16.01 29.46
C ALA A 485 59.30 -16.21 30.90
N GLU A 486 58.49 -15.83 31.91
CA GLU A 486 58.45 -16.33 33.32
C GLU A 486 57.15 -15.82 34.00
N GLN A 487 56.72 -16.37 35.15
CA GLN A 487 55.41 -16.09 35.79
C GLN A 487 55.49 -15.78 37.34
N PRO A 488 54.50 -16.04 38.25
CA PRO A 488 54.01 -15.04 39.22
C PRO A 488 54.47 -15.21 40.69
N PRO A 489 54.07 -14.31 41.62
CA PRO A 489 54.15 -14.50 43.08
C PRO A 489 52.76 -14.52 43.81
N THR A 490 52.74 -14.87 45.10
CA THR A 490 51.53 -15.13 45.92
C THR A 490 51.65 -14.70 47.40
N ASP A 491 50.56 -14.17 47.99
CA ASP A 491 50.07 -14.37 49.39
C ASP A 491 50.94 -13.96 50.63
N PRO A 492 50.41 -14.01 51.88
CA PRO A 492 49.14 -13.48 52.43
C PRO A 492 49.41 -12.81 53.83
N PRO A 493 48.53 -12.82 54.87
CA PRO A 493 47.05 -12.74 54.99
C PRO A 493 46.67 -11.32 55.56
N ALA A 494 45.61 -10.97 56.31
CA ALA A 494 44.36 -11.53 56.89
C ALA A 494 43.44 -10.30 57.23
N ALA A 495 42.23 -10.30 57.80
CA ALA A 495 41.11 -11.22 58.14
C ALA A 495 39.90 -10.30 58.56
N GLY A 496 38.64 -10.71 58.71
CA GLY A 496 37.97 -11.99 58.48
C GLY A 496 36.53 -12.00 59.07
N VAL A 497 35.72 -13.01 58.70
CA VAL A 497 34.44 -13.44 59.33
C VAL A 497 33.16 -12.59 59.09
N ALA A 498 32.06 -13.30 58.80
CA ALA A 498 30.63 -12.90 58.77
C ALA A 498 29.84 -14.00 59.57
N PRO A 499 28.49 -14.19 59.54
CA PRO A 499 27.37 -13.46 58.92
C PRO A 499 26.10 -13.32 59.84
N ASP A 500 24.95 -12.98 59.24
CA ASP A 500 23.56 -13.45 59.46
C ASP A 500 22.74 -13.42 60.78
N HIS A 501 21.45 -13.09 60.56
CA HIS A 501 20.19 -13.65 61.10
C HIS A 501 19.68 -13.55 62.57
N THR A 502 18.44 -13.01 62.66
CA THR A 502 17.25 -13.44 63.46
C THR A 502 16.91 -12.94 64.88
N ALA A 503 15.58 -12.85 65.12
CA ALA A 503 14.80 -12.92 66.38
C ALA A 503 14.43 -11.65 67.20
N SER A 504 13.22 -11.13 66.92
CA SER A 504 12.08 -10.84 67.84
C SER A 504 12.17 -9.97 69.12
N ASP A 505 11.36 -8.89 69.11
CA ASP A 505 10.41 -8.41 70.15
C ASP A 505 10.88 -7.98 71.57
N PRO A 506 10.08 -7.17 72.33
CA PRO A 506 9.34 -5.94 71.97
C PRO A 506 9.52 -4.84 73.07
N VAL A 507 8.71 -3.75 73.07
CA VAL A 507 8.05 -3.09 74.26
C VAL A 507 7.72 -1.58 74.06
N ALA A 508 6.52 -1.18 74.54
CA ALA A 508 6.02 0.15 74.90
C ALA A 508 5.78 1.25 73.82
N GLY A 509 4.58 1.85 73.87
CA GLY A 509 4.21 3.11 73.21
C GLY A 509 4.33 4.33 74.14
N PRO A 510 3.59 5.43 73.90
CA PRO A 510 2.12 5.37 74.05
C PRO A 510 1.28 6.06 72.95
N GLN A 511 -0.03 5.82 73.04
CA GLN A 511 -1.14 6.48 72.33
C GLN A 511 -1.84 7.53 73.23
N PRO A 512 -2.88 8.27 72.78
CA PRO A 512 -3.25 8.71 71.41
C PRO A 512 -3.57 10.24 71.35
N GLY A 513 -4.02 10.74 70.20
CA GLY A 513 -4.66 12.06 70.08
C GLY A 513 -5.38 12.27 68.75
N GLU A 514 -6.73 12.22 68.80
CA GLU A 514 -7.75 12.58 67.78
C GLU A 514 -7.70 11.87 66.40
#